data_AF-A0A2N1MHH1-F1
#
_entry.id   AF-A0A2N1MHH1-F1
#
_cell.length_a   1.000
_cell.length_b   1.000
_cell.length_c   1.000
_cell.angle_alpha   90.00
_cell.angle_beta   90.00
_cell.angle_gamma   90.00
#
_symmetry.space_group_name_H-M   'P 1'
#
loop_
_entity.id
_entity.type
_entity.pdbx_description
1 polymer ?
#
loop_
_entity_poly.entity_id
_entity_poly.type
_entity_poly.pdbx_seq_one_letter_code
_entity_poly.pdbx_strand_id
1 'polypeptide(L)'
;MANITLSYLVFPTGRFIGIPQNNANQTITISLGSTVRNLHAQIQQRLPAPFRNVPFFLRAFRPVIIKYIAMREGGNLISDFFDENISTVDVDHIIVEDDVYGYYN
;
A
#
# COMPACT_ATOMS: atom_id res chain seq x y z
N MET A 1 12.64 6.24 -16.87
CA MET A 1 12.35 5.36 -15.71
C MET A 1 11.06 4.62 -16.00
N ALA A 2 10.98 3.33 -15.66
CA ALA A 2 9.79 2.53 -15.92
C ALA A 2 8.69 2.85 -14.90
N ASN A 3 7.44 2.71 -15.35
CA ASN A 3 6.24 2.79 -14.51
C ASN A 3 5.73 1.38 -14.25
N ILE A 4 5.29 1.13 -13.03
CA ILE A 4 4.67 -0.13 -12.63
C ILE A 4 3.24 0.13 -12.16
N THR A 5 2.37 -0.86 -12.31
CA THR A 5 1.00 -0.83 -11.78
C THR A 5 0.89 -1.82 -10.63
N LEU A 6 0.47 -1.33 -9.47
CA LEU A 6 0.31 -2.09 -8.24
C LEU A 6 -1.17 -2.21 -7.88
N SER A 7 -1.61 -3.37 -7.44
CA SER A 7 -2.89 -3.55 -6.77
C SER A 7 -2.71 -3.32 -5.27
N TYR A 8 -3.64 -2.60 -4.64
CA TYR A 8 -3.65 -2.38 -3.19
C TYR A 8 -5.04 -2.58 -2.60
N LEU A 9 -5.05 -3.08 -1.37
CA LEU A 9 -6.25 -3.31 -0.55
C LEU A 9 -6.19 -2.40 0.69
N VAL A 10 -7.22 -1.57 0.86
CA VAL A 10 -7.48 -0.84 2.12
C VAL A 10 -8.27 -1.76 3.04
N PHE A 11 -7.66 -2.20 4.15
CA PHE A 11 -8.39 -3.03 5.12
C PHE A 11 -9.51 -2.22 5.78
N PRO A 12 -10.76 -2.73 5.82
CA PRO A 12 -11.91 -2.00 6.36
C PRO A 12 -11.98 -2.11 7.89
N THR A 13 -10.87 -1.80 8.57
CA THR A 13 -10.75 -1.82 10.03
C THR A 13 -10.46 -0.42 10.57
N GLY A 14 -10.66 -0.21 11.87
CA GLY A 14 -10.40 1.08 12.53
C GLY A 14 -11.13 2.25 11.86
N ARG A 15 -10.38 3.28 11.45
CA ARG A 15 -10.94 4.48 10.79
C ARG A 15 -11.38 4.26 9.35
N PHE A 16 -11.11 3.10 8.77
CA PHE A 16 -11.59 2.69 7.43
C PHE A 16 -12.85 1.82 7.48
N ILE A 17 -13.46 1.62 8.66
CA ILE A 17 -14.71 0.88 8.78
C ILE A 17 -15.77 1.49 7.84
N GLY A 18 -16.42 0.62 7.06
CA GLY A 18 -17.49 1.00 6.13
C GLY A 18 -16.99 1.54 4.78
N ILE A 19 -15.69 1.46 4.47
CA ILE A 19 -15.22 1.77 3.12
C ILE A 19 -15.87 0.82 2.09
N PRO A 20 -16.44 1.33 0.98
CA PRO A 20 -17.02 0.48 -0.05
C PRO A 20 -15.96 -0.42 -0.69
N GLN A 21 -16.32 -1.67 -1.04
CA GLN A 21 -15.39 -2.65 -1.60
C GLN A 21 -14.67 -2.15 -2.87
N ASN A 22 -15.38 -1.43 -3.75
CA ASN A 22 -14.82 -0.84 -4.98
C ASN A 22 -13.80 0.29 -4.71
N ASN A 23 -13.80 0.83 -3.49
CA ASN A 23 -12.83 1.81 -3.03
C ASN A 23 -11.72 1.19 -2.17
N ALA A 24 -11.94 -0.02 -1.64
CA ALA A 24 -10.95 -0.76 -0.89
C ALA A 24 -9.93 -1.45 -1.81
N ASN A 25 -10.37 -2.02 -2.94
CA ASN A 25 -9.50 -2.70 -3.90
C ASN A 25 -9.31 -1.84 -5.14
N GLN A 26 -8.10 -1.30 -5.31
CA GLN A 26 -7.77 -0.43 -6.43
C GLN A 26 -6.38 -0.70 -6.99
N THR A 27 -6.11 -0.14 -8.17
CA THR A 27 -4.79 -0.15 -8.79
C THR A 27 -4.21 1.25 -8.84
N ILE A 28 -2.89 1.34 -8.77
CA ILE A 28 -2.14 2.58 -8.88
C ILE A 28 -0.92 2.39 -9.76
N THR A 29 -0.72 3.31 -10.70
CA THR A 29 0.46 3.36 -11.55
C THR A 29 1.42 4.40 -11.01
N ILE A 30 2.67 4.01 -10.77
CA ILE A 30 3.71 4.87 -10.21
C ILE A 30 5.07 4.57 -10.86
N SER A 31 5.93 5.58 -10.94
CA SER A 31 7.30 5.38 -11.43
C SER A 31 8.16 4.67 -10.39
N LEU A 32 9.00 3.72 -10.80
CA LEU A 32 9.97 3.04 -9.92
C LEU A 32 10.93 3.99 -9.20
N GLY A 33 11.19 5.19 -9.77
CA GLY A 33 12.00 6.22 -9.13
C GLY A 33 11.24 7.11 -8.14
N SER A 34 9.94 6.86 -7.91
CA SER A 34 9.13 7.67 -7.00
C SER A 34 9.36 7.28 -5.54
N THR A 35 9.18 8.24 -4.63
CA THR A 35 9.25 7.99 -3.19
C THR A 35 7.98 7.33 -2.66
N VAL A 36 8.08 6.64 -1.52
CA VAL A 36 6.92 6.11 -0.78
C VAL A 36 5.97 7.24 -0.38
N ARG A 37 6.50 8.43 -0.04
CA ARG A 37 5.68 9.62 0.24
C ARG A 37 4.80 10.03 -0.95
N ASN A 38 5.32 9.92 -2.18
CA ASN A 38 4.51 10.18 -3.38
C ASN A 38 3.40 9.14 -3.54
N LEU A 39 3.70 7.86 -3.29
CA LEU A 39 2.69 6.80 -3.30
C LEU A 39 1.60 7.05 -2.25
N HIS A 40 2.02 7.41 -1.04
CA HIS A 40 1.13 7.76 0.07
C HIS A 40 0.20 8.91 -0.30
N ALA A 41 0.74 10.03 -0.79
CA ALA A 41 -0.04 11.18 -1.22
C ALA A 41 -1.04 10.84 -2.34
N GLN A 42 -0.64 9.99 -3.30
CA GLN A 42 -1.55 9.57 -4.37
C GLN A 42 -2.68 8.67 -3.86
N ILE A 43 -2.39 7.73 -2.97
CA ILE A 43 -3.43 6.88 -2.34
C ILE A 43 -4.38 7.76 -1.52
N GLN A 44 -3.85 8.68 -0.71
CA GLN A 44 -4.64 9.60 0.11
C GLN A 44 -5.63 10.43 -0.74
N GLN A 45 -5.21 10.91 -1.92
CA GLN A 45 -6.07 11.67 -2.82
C GLN A 45 -7.19 10.84 -3.46
N ARG A 46 -6.95 9.54 -3.68
CA ARG A 46 -7.92 8.60 -4.27
C ARG A 46 -8.94 8.09 -3.27
N LEU A 47 -8.67 8.21 -1.98
CA LEU A 47 -9.63 7.83 -0.95
C LEU A 47 -10.91 8.68 -1.03
N PRO A 48 -12.09 8.08 -0.80
CA PRO A 48 -13.35 8.81 -0.69
C PRO A 48 -13.27 9.90 0.38
N ALA A 49 -14.09 10.94 0.22
CA ALA A 49 -14.13 12.10 1.13
C ALA A 49 -14.06 11.78 2.64
N PRO A 50 -14.84 10.81 3.19
CA PRO A 50 -14.77 10.51 4.63
C PRO A 50 -13.41 9.93 5.08
N PHE A 51 -12.66 9.32 4.18
CA PHE A 51 -11.38 8.65 4.48
C PHE A 51 -10.15 9.47 4.08
N ARG A 52 -10.34 10.57 3.35
CA ARG A 52 -9.26 11.36 2.74
C ARG A 52 -8.28 11.98 3.73
N ASN A 53 -8.65 12.13 5.01
CA ASN A 53 -7.75 12.65 6.05
C ASN A 53 -7.35 11.59 7.09
N VAL A 54 -7.70 10.33 6.85
CA VAL A 54 -7.32 9.23 7.73
C VAL A 54 -5.84 8.94 7.50
N PRO A 55 -4.97 9.04 8.53
CA PRO A 55 -3.59 8.61 8.42
C PRO A 55 -3.52 7.09 8.29
N PHE A 56 -2.60 6.58 7.47
CA PHE A 56 -2.42 5.15 7.22
C PHE A 56 -0.97 4.80 6.93
N PHE A 57 -0.64 3.51 7.00
CA PHE A 57 0.67 2.96 6.67
C PHE A 57 0.57 2.00 5.49
N LEU A 58 1.64 1.87 4.71
CA LEU A 58 1.72 0.95 3.58
C LEU A 58 2.58 -0.26 3.98
N ARG A 59 2.16 -1.50 3.69
CA ARG A 59 3.05 -2.68 3.81
C ARG A 59 3.11 -3.45 2.51
N ALA A 60 4.31 -3.83 2.10
CA ALA A 60 4.54 -4.75 1.01
C ALA A 60 4.15 -6.15 1.45
N PHE A 61 3.45 -6.84 0.57
CA PHE A 61 3.08 -8.23 0.70
C PHE A 61 3.48 -8.93 -0.59
N ARG A 62 4.32 -9.96 -0.51
CA ARG A 62 4.74 -10.69 -1.71
C ARG A 62 4.22 -12.12 -1.62
N PRO A 63 3.11 -12.43 -2.29
CA PRO A 63 2.40 -13.70 -2.17
C PRO A 63 3.24 -14.97 -2.31
N VAL A 64 4.29 -14.88 -3.13
CA VAL A 64 5.13 -16.03 -3.51
C VAL A 64 6.14 -16.39 -2.41
N ILE A 65 6.31 -15.55 -1.38
CA ILE A 65 7.23 -15.75 -0.26
C ILE A 65 6.49 -15.32 1.01
N ILE A 66 6.02 -16.27 1.83
CA ILE A 66 5.33 -15.95 3.10
C ILE A 66 6.33 -15.32 4.09
N LYS A 67 6.56 -14.02 3.93
CA LYS A 67 7.23 -13.14 4.88
C LYS A 67 6.44 -11.84 4.95
N TYR A 68 5.82 -11.60 6.09
CA TYR A 68 5.22 -10.32 6.43
C TYR A 68 6.34 -9.38 6.85
N ILE A 69 6.68 -8.41 6.01
CA ILE A 69 7.74 -7.45 6.28
C ILE A 69 7.11 -6.06 6.47
N ALA A 70 7.40 -5.41 7.59
CA ALA A 70 7.02 -4.02 7.78
C ALA A 70 7.84 -3.11 6.86
N MET A 71 7.17 -2.38 5.96
CA MET A 71 7.81 -1.32 5.19
C MET A 71 7.88 -0.06 6.04
N ARG A 72 9.07 0.30 6.52
CA ARG A 72 9.27 1.53 7.30
C ARG A 72 9.58 2.71 6.37
N GLU A 73 9.05 3.89 6.69
CA GLU A 73 9.23 5.12 5.91
C GLU A 73 10.69 5.65 5.91
N GLY A 74 11.52 5.18 6.85
CA GLY A 74 12.90 5.64 7.07
C GLY A 74 13.97 5.18 6.07
N GLY A 75 13.69 5.22 4.76
CA GLY A 75 14.72 5.16 3.72
C GLY A 75 14.82 3.89 2.87
N ASN A 76 13.90 2.93 3.02
CA ASN A 76 13.88 1.74 2.15
C ASN A 76 13.27 2.06 0.78
N LEU A 77 13.81 1.43 -0.27
CA LEU A 77 13.29 1.49 -1.64
C LEU A 77 12.25 0.39 -1.87
N ILE A 78 11.32 0.59 -2.81
CA ILE A 78 10.34 -0.43 -3.21
C ILE A 78 11.04 -1.70 -3.74
N SER A 79 12.20 -1.53 -4.38
CA SER A 79 13.07 -2.61 -4.87
C SER A 79 13.61 -3.51 -3.76
N ASP A 80 13.59 -3.05 -2.52
CA ASP A 80 14.02 -3.85 -1.37
C ASP A 80 12.96 -4.91 -1.00
N PHE A 81 11.74 -4.78 -1.53
CA PHE A 81 10.59 -5.65 -1.23
C PHE A 81 10.01 -6.36 -2.46
N PHE A 82 10.14 -5.75 -3.65
CA PHE A 82 9.54 -6.25 -4.89
C PHE A 82 10.53 -6.23 -6.06
N ASP A 83 10.41 -7.19 -6.98
CA ASP A 83 11.14 -7.20 -8.26
C ASP A 83 10.17 -7.32 -9.45
N GLU A 84 10.70 -7.32 -10.66
CA GLU A 84 9.93 -7.33 -11.93
C GLU A 84 9.11 -8.62 -12.18
N ASN A 85 9.38 -9.70 -11.44
CA ASN A 85 8.68 -10.99 -11.57
C ASN A 85 7.50 -11.13 -10.59
N ILE A 86 6.79 -10.04 -10.30
CA ILE A 86 5.56 -10.12 -9.51
C ILE A 86 4.47 -10.84 -10.31
N SER A 87 4.10 -12.05 -9.87
CA SER A 87 2.91 -12.74 -10.38
C SER A 87 1.66 -11.91 -10.11
N THR A 88 0.88 -11.63 -11.16
CA THR A 88 -0.36 -10.86 -11.12
C THR A 88 -1.60 -11.69 -10.81
N VAL A 89 -1.45 -13.01 -10.61
CA VAL A 89 -2.59 -13.93 -10.46
C VAL A 89 -2.96 -14.09 -8.99
N ASP A 90 -4.13 -13.56 -8.63
CA ASP A 90 -4.96 -13.88 -7.45
C ASP A 90 -4.34 -13.75 -6.06
N VAL A 91 -3.42 -12.81 -5.85
CA VAL A 91 -2.98 -12.54 -4.49
C VAL A 91 -2.62 -11.08 -4.31
N ASP A 92 -3.13 -10.47 -3.23
CA ASP A 92 -2.80 -9.08 -2.87
C ASP A 92 -1.29 -8.95 -2.70
N HIS A 93 -0.71 -7.79 -3.08
CA HIS A 93 0.73 -7.56 -2.91
C HIS A 93 1.05 -6.51 -1.86
N ILE A 94 0.06 -5.93 -1.18
CA ILE A 94 0.28 -4.93 -0.14
C ILE A 94 -0.84 -5.11 0.89
N ILE A 95 -0.51 -5.11 2.18
CA ILE A 95 -1.51 -5.08 3.28
C ILE A 95 -1.40 -3.72 3.97
N VAL A 96 -2.50 -2.99 4.07
CA VAL A 96 -2.57 -1.68 4.73
C VAL A 96 -3.27 -1.86 6.08
N GLU A 97 -2.59 -1.65 7.20
CA GLU A 97 -3.17 -1.83 8.54
C GLU A 97 -3.20 -0.50 9.32
N ASP A 98 -4.16 -0.40 10.26
CA ASP A 98 -4.27 0.72 11.20
C ASP A 98 -3.12 0.70 12.22
N ASP A 99 -2.49 1.84 12.46
CA ASP A 99 -1.40 2.00 13.43
C ASP A 99 -1.96 2.39 14.79
N VAL A 100 -2.67 1.44 15.38
CA VAL A 100 -3.30 1.59 16.70
C VAL A 100 -2.24 1.72 17.81
N TYR A 101 -0.97 1.39 17.53
CA TYR A 101 0.04 1.17 18.58
C TYR A 101 1.33 1.98 18.45
N GLY A 102 1.59 2.69 17.35
CA GLY A 102 2.77 3.55 17.21
C GLY A 102 4.11 2.79 17.31
N TYR A 103 4.13 1.49 17.05
CA TYR A 103 5.29 0.62 17.31
C TYR A 103 6.49 0.86 16.38
N TYR A 104 6.33 1.68 15.33
CA TYR A 104 7.26 1.71 14.21
C TYR A 104 7.59 3.12 13.70
N ASN A 105 7.76 4.08 14.62
CA ASN A 105 8.57 5.27 14.36
C ASN A 105 10.02 4.88 14.02
#